data_AF-A0A939U243-F1
#
_entry.id   AF-A0A939U243-F1
#
_cell.length_a   1.000
_cell.length_b   1.000
_cell.length_c   1.000
_cell.angle_alpha   90.00
_cell.angle_beta   90.00
_cell.angle_gamma   90.00
#
_symmetry.space_group_name_H-M   'P 1'
#
loop_
_entity.id
_entity.type
_entity.pdbx_description
1 polymer ?
#
loop_
_entity_poly.entity_id
_entity_poly.type
_entity_poly.pdbx_seq_one_letter_code
_entity_poly.pdbx_strand_id
1 'polypeptide(L)'
;DTVQGIFSREDANNQRRVDMFKLAGILFGVRGLESRQDYLYLGTDGLLHDARGEDETYVALERMNALAKEGLISKSYLEQSDEKSSTMLENDLGFMSYDYNQTQTLMNETKLQDGEKYMAVMVPVARWYDGTNADGVYMRFTESWRSVKTDGWAISKAGVGDDQDKLYAALKLIDYAYSRDGMILMSYGPDAFIKTNSDGSYVTFNFNGTEMPVIADATYAELWEKAGGNYTNYARFYLGSTLSFVKSQAFEYQCTHAVGKEGAGNISTAIGLGLIKHPILAVTENPWYTSIPTVLPTTKVENEEIKTLTDLTDNFASAKDKINYFCDIICQGYSGEGKSSRAEILSSVTGTWNNGLYLDDKQAAWDRLLAYYNTNK
;
A
#
# COMPACT_ATOMS: atom_id res chain seq x y z
N ASP A 1 7.06 31.42 -10.76
CA ASP A 1 6.82 30.33 -9.79
C ASP A 1 8.00 29.36 -9.79
N THR A 2 8.34 28.81 -8.64
CA THR A 2 9.38 27.77 -8.51
C THR A 2 8.71 26.44 -8.26
N VAL A 3 8.94 25.47 -9.16
CA VAL A 3 8.50 24.08 -9.03
C VAL A 3 8.80 23.56 -7.61
N GLN A 4 7.77 23.09 -6.93
CA GLN A 4 7.76 22.47 -5.60
C GLN A 4 7.96 20.95 -5.79
N GLY A 5 9.22 20.48 -5.78
CA GLY A 5 9.64 19.13 -6.21
C GLY A 5 8.73 17.93 -5.89
N ILE A 6 9.08 17.13 -4.89
CA ILE A 6 8.34 15.92 -4.48
C ILE A 6 7.26 16.33 -3.48
N PHE A 7 6.02 15.87 -3.69
CA PHE A 7 4.87 16.22 -2.86
C PHE A 7 4.03 14.99 -2.50
N SER A 8 3.21 15.10 -1.44
CA SER A 8 2.24 14.06 -1.08
C SER A 8 0.85 14.39 -1.65
N ARG A 9 -0.09 13.44 -1.56
CA ARG A 9 -1.47 13.68 -2.00
C ARG A 9 -2.13 14.86 -1.28
N GLU A 10 -1.89 14.96 0.02
CA GLU A 10 -2.47 15.93 0.94
C GLU A 10 -1.41 16.25 2.00
N ASP A 11 -0.74 17.38 1.84
CA ASP A 11 0.48 17.72 2.59
C ASP A 11 0.22 18.01 4.07
N ALA A 12 -1.01 18.36 4.45
CA ALA A 12 -1.45 18.50 5.84
C ALA A 12 -2.03 17.20 6.45
N ASN A 13 -2.17 16.11 5.69
CA ASN A 13 -2.76 14.87 6.17
C ASN A 13 -1.71 13.80 6.43
N ASN A 14 -1.46 13.49 7.70
CA ASN A 14 -0.46 12.48 8.07
C ASN A 14 -0.70 11.11 7.39
N GLN A 15 -1.96 10.72 7.12
CA GLN A 15 -2.27 9.48 6.38
C GLN A 15 -1.71 9.43 4.95
N ARG A 16 -1.39 10.59 4.37
CA ARG A 16 -0.80 10.74 3.03
C ARG A 16 0.66 11.11 3.09
N ARG A 17 1.09 11.84 4.12
CA ARG A 17 2.50 12.17 4.33
C ARG A 17 3.38 10.93 4.49
N VAL A 18 2.85 9.84 5.06
CA VAL A 18 3.56 8.56 5.18
C VAL A 18 4.06 8.01 3.84
N ASP A 19 3.46 8.41 2.71
CA ASP A 19 3.92 7.95 1.40
C ASP A 19 5.31 8.49 1.04
N MET A 20 5.80 9.54 1.71
CA MET A 20 7.15 10.08 1.53
C MET A 20 8.24 9.17 2.08
N PHE A 21 8.04 8.55 3.25
CA PHE A 21 9.02 7.56 3.74
C PHE A 21 8.93 6.23 2.98
N LYS A 22 7.76 5.87 2.45
CA LYS A 22 7.62 4.72 1.54
C LYS A 22 8.45 4.93 0.27
N LEU A 23 8.35 6.13 -0.31
CA LEU A 23 9.18 6.54 -1.43
C LEU A 23 10.68 6.48 -1.08
N ALA A 24 11.07 6.88 0.14
CA ALA A 24 12.45 6.77 0.61
C ALA A 24 12.96 5.32 0.57
N GLY A 25 12.13 4.36 0.97
CA GLY A 25 12.45 2.93 0.91
C GLY A 25 12.80 2.47 -0.50
N ILE A 26 11.97 2.86 -1.48
CA ILE A 26 12.21 2.54 -2.89
C ILE A 26 13.42 3.27 -3.46
N LEU A 27 13.59 4.56 -3.16
CA LEU A 27 14.69 5.37 -3.69
C LEU A 27 16.06 4.90 -3.19
N PHE A 28 16.12 4.42 -1.95
CA PHE A 28 17.39 4.13 -1.27
C PHE A 28 17.62 2.67 -0.91
N GLY A 29 16.68 1.77 -1.25
CA GLY A 29 16.86 0.32 -1.11
C GLY A 29 16.66 -0.18 0.31
N VAL A 30 15.63 0.30 1.00
CA VAL A 30 15.28 -0.08 2.37
C VAL A 30 13.95 -0.83 2.40
N ARG A 31 13.93 -1.96 3.12
CA ARG A 31 12.77 -2.83 3.29
C ARG A 31 11.88 -2.39 4.46
N GLY A 32 10.64 -2.88 4.49
CA GLY A 32 9.67 -2.68 5.56
C GLY A 32 8.94 -1.34 5.54
N LEU A 33 9.46 -0.32 4.84
CA LEU A 33 8.83 1.01 4.80
C LEU A 33 7.51 1.02 4.04
N GLU A 34 7.30 0.09 3.11
CA GLU A 34 6.01 -0.08 2.41
C GLU A 34 5.20 -1.27 2.93
N SER A 35 5.64 -1.90 4.02
CA SER A 35 4.94 -3.06 4.56
C SER A 35 3.52 -2.71 4.93
N ARG A 36 2.58 -3.63 4.65
CA ARG A 36 1.21 -3.47 5.11
C ARG A 36 1.08 -3.89 6.59
N GLN A 37 1.95 -4.79 7.06
CA GLN A 37 1.98 -5.17 8.47
C GLN A 37 3.01 -4.31 9.18
N ASP A 38 2.54 -3.17 9.71
CA ASP A 38 3.35 -2.14 10.35
C ASP A 38 4.58 -1.78 9.50
N TYR A 39 5.76 -2.21 9.93
CA TYR A 39 7.05 -1.94 9.28
C TYR A 39 7.84 -3.24 9.05
N LEU A 40 7.15 -4.39 9.07
CA LEU A 40 7.76 -5.71 9.08
C LEU A 40 8.18 -6.18 7.68
N TYR A 41 9.31 -6.88 7.60
CA TYR A 41 9.75 -7.61 6.42
C TYR A 41 10.52 -8.88 6.82
N LEU A 42 10.65 -9.84 5.91
CA LEU A 42 11.53 -11.00 6.10
C LEU A 42 12.94 -10.68 5.60
N GLY A 43 13.92 -10.91 6.47
CA GLY A 43 15.34 -10.81 6.16
C GLY A 43 15.84 -12.00 5.34
N THR A 44 17.11 -11.92 4.93
CA THR A 44 17.79 -13.04 4.25
C THR A 44 18.09 -14.20 5.19
N ASP A 45 18.08 -13.95 6.49
CA ASP A 45 18.21 -14.94 7.56
C ASP A 45 16.92 -15.73 7.84
N GLY A 46 15.80 -15.35 7.19
CA GLY A 46 14.50 -15.96 7.39
C GLY A 46 13.77 -15.48 8.64
N LEU A 47 14.25 -14.43 9.31
CA LEU A 47 13.62 -13.82 10.47
C LEU A 47 12.85 -12.56 10.08
N LEU A 48 11.87 -12.20 10.90
CA LEU A 48 11.20 -10.91 10.80
C LEU A 48 12.12 -9.81 11.29
N HIS A 49 12.16 -8.75 10.50
CA HIS A 49 12.78 -7.48 10.82
C HIS A 49 11.72 -6.38 10.87
N ASP A 50 12.01 -5.30 11.57
CA ASP A 50 11.16 -4.13 11.69
C ASP A 50 11.96 -2.90 11.27
N ALA A 51 11.56 -2.25 10.18
CA ALA A 51 12.29 -1.10 9.65
C ALA A 51 12.47 0.06 10.64
N ARG A 52 11.67 0.13 11.73
CA ARG A 52 11.87 1.10 12.82
C ARG A 52 13.17 0.86 13.59
N GLY A 53 13.65 -0.37 13.67
CA GLY A 53 14.87 -0.74 14.39
C GLY A 53 16.14 -0.75 13.53
N GLU A 54 16.04 -0.48 12.22
CA GLU A 54 17.14 -0.67 11.26
C GLU A 54 17.87 0.66 10.96
N ASP A 55 19.21 0.67 11.02
CA ASP A 55 20.03 1.87 10.80
C ASP A 55 19.85 2.45 9.38
N GLU A 56 19.72 1.56 8.39
CA GLU A 56 19.56 1.90 6.98
C GLU A 56 18.29 2.71 6.71
N THR A 57 17.23 2.48 7.48
CA THR A 57 16.01 3.30 7.44
C THR A 57 16.34 4.75 7.72
N TYR A 58 17.06 5.01 8.80
CA TYR A 58 17.43 6.35 9.21
C TYR A 58 18.39 7.02 8.23
N VAL A 59 19.31 6.26 7.62
CA VAL A 59 20.16 6.75 6.52
C VAL A 59 19.32 7.19 5.32
N ALA A 60 18.29 6.43 4.94
CA ALA A 60 17.39 6.80 3.85
C ALA A 60 16.61 8.09 4.18
N LEU A 61 16.14 8.24 5.41
CA LEU A 61 15.43 9.44 5.87
C LEU A 61 16.34 10.67 5.93
N GLU A 62 17.60 10.53 6.33
CA GLU A 62 18.60 11.60 6.26
C GLU A 62 18.83 12.08 4.82
N ARG A 63 18.84 11.17 3.85
CA ARG A 63 18.94 11.53 2.43
C ARG A 63 17.70 12.27 1.96
N MET A 64 16.51 11.86 2.38
CA MET A 64 15.28 12.62 2.13
C MET A 64 15.31 14.01 2.78
N ASN A 65 15.88 14.14 3.98
CA ASN A 65 16.09 15.45 4.61
C ASN A 65 17.10 16.31 3.85
N ALA A 66 18.12 15.73 3.24
CA ALA A 66 19.01 16.45 2.33
C ALA A 66 18.23 16.98 1.12
N LEU A 67 17.36 16.16 0.51
CA LEU A 67 16.45 16.63 -0.56
C LEU A 67 15.55 17.77 -0.08
N ALA A 68 15.02 17.71 1.15
CA ALA A 68 14.26 18.83 1.74
C ALA A 68 15.09 20.12 1.84
N LYS A 69 16.33 20.03 2.33
CA LYS A 69 17.27 21.16 2.46
C LYS A 69 17.67 21.75 1.11
N GLU A 70 17.71 20.93 0.06
CA GLU A 70 17.96 21.34 -1.32
C GLU A 70 16.72 21.94 -2.01
N GLY A 71 15.56 21.96 -1.34
CA GLY A 71 14.30 22.49 -1.89
C GLY A 71 13.61 21.53 -2.87
N LEU A 72 13.96 20.24 -2.84
CA LEU A 72 13.40 19.20 -3.71
C LEU A 72 12.16 18.51 -3.13
N ILE A 73 11.74 18.86 -1.92
CA ILE A 73 10.47 18.45 -1.31
C ILE A 73 9.59 19.69 -1.17
N SER A 74 8.29 19.55 -1.44
CA SER A 74 7.34 20.67 -1.40
C SER A 74 7.40 21.39 -0.06
N LYS A 75 7.37 22.73 -0.13
CA LYS A 75 7.34 23.58 1.06
C LYS A 75 6.11 23.29 1.91
N SER A 76 4.96 23.02 1.27
CA SER A 76 3.73 22.66 1.95
C SER A 76 3.84 21.38 2.78
N TYR A 77 4.56 20.36 2.28
CA TYR A 77 4.83 19.14 3.05
C TYR A 77 5.70 19.42 4.28
N LEU A 78 6.71 20.29 4.13
CA LEU A 78 7.61 20.68 5.22
C LEU A 78 6.88 21.49 6.31
N GLU A 79 6.00 22.39 5.89
CA GLU A 79 5.22 23.28 6.77
C GLU A 79 3.89 22.67 7.24
N GLN A 80 3.53 21.48 6.75
CA GLN A 80 2.24 20.83 6.97
C GLN A 80 1.04 21.72 6.60
N SER A 81 1.18 22.52 5.55
CA SER A 81 0.10 23.39 5.09
C SER A 81 -0.90 22.65 4.22
N ASP A 82 -2.15 23.14 4.19
CA ASP A 82 -3.21 22.53 3.39
C ASP A 82 -2.93 22.72 1.91
N GLU A 83 -2.38 21.68 1.29
CA GLU A 83 -2.09 21.63 -0.13
C GLU A 83 -2.33 20.21 -0.66
N LYS A 84 -2.79 20.11 -1.91
CA LYS A 84 -3.22 18.86 -2.53
C LYS A 84 -2.56 18.64 -3.87
N SER A 85 -2.39 17.36 -4.24
CA SER A 85 -1.85 16.99 -5.55
C SER A 85 -2.61 17.63 -6.72
N SER A 86 -3.94 17.81 -6.60
CA SER A 86 -4.75 18.48 -7.61
C SER A 86 -4.31 19.92 -7.87
N THR A 87 -4.07 20.69 -6.82
CA THR A 87 -3.72 22.11 -6.89
C THR A 87 -2.26 22.28 -7.30
N MET A 88 -1.37 21.40 -6.81
CA MET A 88 0.03 21.37 -7.23
C MET A 88 0.18 21.13 -8.72
N LEU A 89 -0.58 20.19 -9.28
CA LEU A 89 -0.55 19.88 -10.71
C LEU A 89 -1.30 20.93 -11.55
N GLU A 90 -2.40 21.51 -11.04
CA GLU A 90 -3.15 22.57 -11.72
C GLU A 90 -2.35 23.88 -11.86
N ASN A 91 -1.39 24.12 -10.97
CA ASN A 91 -0.57 25.33 -10.95
C ASN A 91 0.88 25.12 -11.44
N ASP A 92 1.19 23.98 -12.06
CA ASP A 92 2.55 23.62 -12.52
C ASP A 92 3.62 23.72 -11.39
N LEU A 93 3.25 23.30 -10.19
CA LEU A 93 4.13 23.29 -9.02
C LEU A 93 4.69 21.89 -8.74
N GLY A 94 3.95 20.83 -9.01
CA GLY A 94 4.32 19.47 -8.60
C GLY A 94 5.15 18.71 -9.65
N PHE A 95 6.25 18.07 -9.23
CA PHE A 95 7.05 17.21 -10.12
C PHE A 95 6.74 15.71 -9.96
N MET A 96 6.79 15.18 -8.73
CA MET A 96 6.66 13.74 -8.46
C MET A 96 5.86 13.49 -7.18
N SER A 97 5.02 12.46 -7.18
CA SER A 97 4.41 11.92 -5.96
C SER A 97 4.46 10.39 -5.95
N TYR A 98 4.25 9.81 -4.77
CA TYR A 98 4.13 8.37 -4.58
C TYR A 98 2.73 8.02 -4.08
N ASP A 99 1.83 7.58 -4.97
CA ASP A 99 0.44 7.27 -4.63
C ASP A 99 -0.21 6.38 -5.73
N TYR A 100 -1.46 5.97 -5.51
CA TYR A 100 -2.24 5.09 -6.37
C TYR A 100 -2.48 5.65 -7.77
N ASN A 101 -2.02 4.89 -8.78
CA ASN A 101 -2.10 5.23 -10.20
C ASN A 101 -3.51 5.64 -10.66
N GLN A 102 -4.55 4.84 -10.38
CA GLN A 102 -5.90 5.12 -10.87
C GLN A 102 -6.37 6.50 -10.45
N THR A 103 -6.21 6.83 -9.17
CA THR A 103 -6.74 8.07 -8.61
C THR A 103 -5.90 9.29 -8.93
N GLN A 104 -4.58 9.15 -9.08
CA GLN A 104 -3.70 10.27 -9.38
C GLN A 104 -3.73 10.64 -10.87
N THR A 105 -3.87 9.64 -11.75
CA THR A 105 -3.86 9.89 -13.19
C THR A 105 -5.17 10.46 -13.72
N LEU A 106 -6.22 10.55 -12.90
CA LEU A 106 -7.43 11.34 -13.19
C LEU A 106 -7.10 12.83 -13.40
N MET A 107 -6.04 13.34 -12.77
CA MET A 107 -5.61 14.73 -12.91
C MET A 107 -5.27 15.11 -14.35
N ASN A 108 -4.91 14.13 -15.21
CA ASN A 108 -4.70 14.38 -16.63
C ASN A 108 -5.97 14.91 -17.33
N GLU A 109 -7.15 14.49 -16.86
CA GLU A 109 -8.43 14.94 -17.40
C GLU A 109 -8.90 16.22 -16.71
N THR A 110 -8.62 16.35 -15.40
CA THR A 110 -9.31 17.34 -14.56
C THR A 110 -8.47 18.54 -14.14
N LYS A 111 -7.14 18.50 -14.29
CA LYS A 111 -6.22 19.45 -13.65
C LYS A 111 -4.99 19.84 -14.48
N LEU A 112 -4.42 18.90 -15.24
CA LEU A 112 -3.19 19.15 -15.99
C LEU A 112 -3.38 20.15 -17.14
N GLN A 113 -2.28 20.80 -17.52
CA GLN A 113 -2.28 21.76 -18.62
C GLN A 113 -2.11 21.04 -19.97
N ASP A 114 -2.49 21.72 -21.05
CA ASP A 114 -2.42 21.16 -22.40
C ASP A 114 -0.99 20.71 -22.75
N GLY A 115 -0.85 19.42 -23.09
CA GLY A 115 0.42 18.81 -23.47
C GLY A 115 1.17 18.12 -22.33
N GLU A 116 0.73 18.28 -21.07
CA GLU A 116 1.31 17.59 -19.93
C GLU A 116 0.78 16.16 -19.80
N LYS A 117 1.59 15.31 -19.16
CA LYS A 117 1.21 13.93 -18.82
C LYS A 117 1.67 13.59 -17.41
N TYR A 118 0.72 13.24 -16.56
CA TYR A 118 0.98 12.68 -15.24
C TYR A 118 0.79 11.17 -15.27
N MET A 119 1.88 10.42 -15.19
CA MET A 119 1.87 8.97 -15.40
C MET A 119 2.73 8.24 -14.37
N ALA A 120 2.39 6.98 -14.11
CA ALA A 120 3.29 6.10 -13.37
C ALA A 120 4.59 5.88 -14.16
N VAL A 121 5.71 5.96 -13.45
CA VAL A 121 7.06 5.77 -14.01
C VAL A 121 7.70 4.53 -13.40
N MET A 122 8.78 4.03 -14.02
CA MET A 122 9.50 2.88 -13.50
C MET A 122 10.00 3.13 -12.09
N VAL A 123 9.93 2.09 -11.26
CA VAL A 123 10.63 2.02 -9.98
C VAL A 123 12.13 2.30 -10.20
N PRO A 124 12.77 3.17 -9.41
CA PRO A 124 14.18 3.49 -9.54
C PRO A 124 15.07 2.26 -9.28
N VAL A 125 16.28 2.30 -9.82
CA VAL A 125 17.33 1.33 -9.44
C VAL A 125 17.94 1.80 -8.14
N ALA A 126 17.86 0.96 -7.11
CA ALA A 126 18.53 1.18 -5.83
C ALA A 126 19.41 -0.03 -5.49
N ARG A 127 20.28 0.15 -4.49
CA ARG A 127 21.11 -0.93 -3.95
C ARG A 127 20.31 -1.68 -2.89
N TRP A 128 20.00 -2.94 -3.15
CA TRP A 128 19.23 -3.82 -2.28
C TRP A 128 20.07 -4.99 -1.78
N TYR A 129 19.77 -5.52 -0.60
CA TYR A 129 20.53 -6.61 0.03
C TYR A 129 19.67 -7.87 0.13
N ASP A 130 19.49 -8.56 -1.00
CA ASP A 130 18.71 -9.81 -1.07
C ASP A 130 19.51 -11.07 -0.71
N GLY A 131 20.73 -10.89 -0.17
CA GLY A 131 21.60 -11.97 0.27
C GLY A 131 22.42 -12.64 -0.84
N THR A 132 22.18 -12.29 -2.11
CA THR A 132 22.95 -12.86 -3.24
C THR A 132 24.34 -12.22 -3.39
N ASN A 133 24.53 -11.02 -2.84
CA ASN A 133 25.81 -10.33 -2.77
C ASN A 133 25.91 -9.56 -1.45
N ALA A 134 27.01 -9.72 -0.71
CA ALA A 134 27.29 -8.99 0.52
C ALA A 134 27.43 -7.48 0.29
N ASP A 135 27.89 -7.09 -0.91
CA ASP A 135 27.93 -5.69 -1.35
C ASP A 135 26.58 -5.23 -1.91
N GLY A 136 25.50 -5.99 -1.78
CA GLY A 136 24.20 -5.66 -2.33
C GLY A 136 24.16 -5.73 -3.87
N VAL A 137 22.96 -5.54 -4.41
CA VAL A 137 22.63 -5.66 -5.83
C VAL A 137 21.85 -4.43 -6.27
N TYR A 138 22.27 -3.85 -7.39
CA TYR A 138 21.52 -2.77 -8.02
C TYR A 138 20.36 -3.34 -8.83
N MET A 139 19.14 -3.11 -8.36
CA MET A 139 17.93 -3.60 -9.01
C MET A 139 16.74 -2.68 -8.78
N ARG A 140 15.70 -2.88 -9.60
CA ARG A 140 14.38 -2.29 -9.36
C ARG A 140 13.58 -3.25 -8.50
N PHE A 141 13.11 -2.76 -7.36
CA PHE A 141 12.31 -3.54 -6.45
C PHE A 141 11.29 -2.64 -5.75
N THR A 142 10.08 -3.16 -5.54
CA THR A 142 9.03 -2.48 -4.76
C THR A 142 8.37 -3.47 -3.83
N GLU A 143 8.12 -3.05 -2.59
CA GLU A 143 7.35 -3.82 -1.61
C GLU A 143 5.85 -3.52 -1.68
N SER A 144 5.45 -2.48 -2.41
CA SER A 144 4.07 -2.10 -2.72
C SER A 144 3.42 -3.09 -3.69
N TRP A 145 3.42 -4.36 -3.29
CA TRP A 145 2.73 -5.44 -3.93
C TRP A 145 1.43 -5.70 -3.16
N ARG A 146 0.30 -5.74 -3.87
CA ARG A 146 -1.02 -5.79 -3.22
C ARG A 146 -1.12 -6.99 -2.29
N SER A 147 -1.03 -6.71 -0.99
CA SER A 147 -1.24 -7.67 0.08
C SER A 147 -2.73 -7.73 0.43
N VAL A 148 -3.17 -8.83 1.05
CA VAL A 148 -4.55 -9.00 1.53
C VAL A 148 -4.90 -7.84 2.48
N LYS A 149 -6.06 -7.20 2.38
CA LYS A 149 -6.41 -6.14 3.34
C LYS A 149 -6.57 -6.70 4.75
N THR A 150 -6.42 -5.86 5.76
CA THR A 150 -6.65 -6.20 7.19
C THR A 150 -8.14 -6.29 7.54
N ASP A 151 -9.03 -6.09 6.57
CA ASP A 151 -10.48 -6.07 6.77
C ASP A 151 -11.07 -7.44 6.39
N GLY A 152 -12.17 -7.83 7.04
CA GLY A 152 -12.84 -9.10 6.71
C GLY A 152 -14.16 -9.30 7.46
N TRP A 153 -14.78 -10.45 7.24
CA TRP A 153 -15.95 -10.91 7.98
C TRP A 153 -15.58 -11.99 8.99
N ALA A 154 -16.28 -11.99 10.12
CA ALA A 154 -16.20 -13.06 11.12
C ALA A 154 -17.61 -13.54 11.46
N ILE A 155 -17.75 -14.85 11.68
CA ILE A 155 -19.00 -15.45 12.16
C ILE A 155 -18.95 -15.49 13.69
N SER A 156 -19.84 -14.75 14.35
CA SER A 156 -19.88 -14.73 15.81
C SER A 156 -20.57 -15.98 16.35
N LYS A 157 -19.99 -16.60 17.39
CA LYS A 157 -20.63 -17.73 18.09
C LYS A 157 -22.02 -17.37 18.63
N ALA A 158 -22.20 -16.14 19.11
CA ALA A 158 -23.49 -15.65 19.58
C ALA A 158 -24.53 -15.54 18.45
N GLY A 159 -24.11 -15.20 17.22
CA GLY A 159 -25.01 -15.07 16.07
C GLY A 159 -25.54 -16.40 15.54
N VAL A 160 -24.69 -17.44 15.54
CA VAL A 160 -25.08 -18.78 15.05
C VAL A 160 -25.56 -19.71 16.17
N GLY A 161 -25.16 -19.49 17.42
CA GLY A 161 -25.46 -20.41 18.52
C GLY A 161 -24.89 -21.81 18.25
N ASP A 162 -25.69 -22.85 18.52
CA ASP A 162 -25.39 -24.24 18.18
C ASP A 162 -26.12 -24.70 16.90
N ASP A 163 -26.71 -23.76 16.15
CA ASP A 163 -27.44 -24.03 14.92
C ASP A 163 -26.47 -24.20 13.74
N GLN A 164 -26.26 -25.46 13.37
CA GLN A 164 -25.34 -25.85 12.31
C GLN A 164 -25.80 -25.36 10.92
N ASP A 165 -27.10 -25.27 10.68
CA ASP A 165 -27.64 -24.79 9.40
C ASP A 165 -27.37 -23.29 9.23
N LYS A 166 -27.48 -22.50 10.32
CA LYS A 166 -27.06 -21.09 10.30
C LYS A 166 -25.58 -20.92 10.03
N LEU A 167 -24.73 -21.72 10.67
CA LEU A 167 -23.29 -21.69 10.42
C LEU A 167 -22.98 -22.02 8.95
N TYR A 168 -23.60 -23.08 8.40
CA TYR A 168 -23.40 -23.48 7.01
C TYR A 168 -23.95 -22.47 6.01
N ALA A 169 -25.08 -21.83 6.30
CA ALA A 169 -25.60 -20.74 5.47
C ALA A 169 -24.64 -19.54 5.46
N ALA A 170 -24.11 -19.14 6.62
CA ALA A 170 -23.13 -18.06 6.72
C ALA A 170 -21.83 -18.37 5.98
N LEU A 171 -21.33 -19.60 6.10
CA LEU A 171 -20.14 -20.06 5.36
C LEU A 171 -20.38 -20.07 3.84
N LYS A 172 -21.55 -20.52 3.37
CA LYS A 172 -21.90 -20.46 1.94
C LYS A 172 -21.96 -19.03 1.40
N LEU A 173 -22.43 -18.07 2.19
CA LEU A 173 -22.44 -16.66 1.79
C LEU A 173 -21.01 -16.11 1.67
N ILE A 174 -20.13 -16.44 2.63
CA ILE A 174 -18.72 -16.07 2.55
C ILE A 174 -18.09 -16.71 1.31
N ASP A 175 -18.27 -18.01 1.11
CA ASP A 175 -17.73 -18.76 -0.03
C ASP A 175 -18.19 -18.18 -1.38
N TYR A 176 -19.48 -17.78 -1.48
CA TYR A 176 -20.00 -17.11 -2.66
C TYR A 176 -19.20 -15.85 -3.02
N ALA A 177 -18.78 -15.03 -2.04
CA ALA A 177 -17.98 -13.83 -2.30
C ALA A 177 -16.59 -14.12 -2.93
N TYR A 178 -16.10 -15.36 -2.81
CA TYR A 178 -14.86 -15.84 -3.43
C TYR A 178 -15.11 -16.66 -4.71
N SER A 179 -16.37 -16.93 -5.06
CA SER A 179 -16.74 -17.50 -6.36
C SER A 179 -16.56 -16.47 -7.48
N ARG A 180 -16.53 -16.94 -8.74
CA ARG A 180 -16.46 -16.06 -9.92
C ARG A 180 -17.58 -15.02 -9.92
N ASP A 181 -18.81 -15.45 -9.71
CA ASP A 181 -19.99 -14.58 -9.79
C ASP A 181 -20.03 -13.61 -8.61
N GLY A 182 -19.70 -14.06 -7.40
CA GLY A 182 -19.58 -13.18 -6.24
C GLY A 182 -18.48 -12.14 -6.42
N MET A 183 -17.31 -12.51 -6.95
CA MET A 183 -16.24 -11.54 -7.26
C MET A 183 -16.69 -10.48 -8.27
N ILE A 184 -17.46 -10.87 -9.29
CA ILE A 184 -18.04 -9.92 -10.24
C ILE A 184 -19.04 -9.02 -9.54
N LEU A 185 -20.04 -9.56 -8.84
CA LEU A 185 -21.04 -8.78 -8.10
C LEU A 185 -20.39 -7.80 -7.11
N MET A 186 -19.45 -8.27 -6.30
CA MET A 186 -18.79 -7.42 -5.29
C MET A 186 -17.88 -6.37 -5.91
N SER A 187 -17.41 -6.53 -7.15
CA SER A 187 -16.52 -5.57 -7.81
C SER A 187 -17.25 -4.62 -8.75
N TYR A 188 -18.25 -5.11 -9.48
CA TYR A 188 -19.00 -4.46 -10.56
C TYR A 188 -20.41 -4.03 -10.17
N GLY A 189 -20.92 -4.46 -9.01
CA GLY A 189 -22.30 -4.21 -8.62
C GLY A 189 -23.29 -5.11 -9.38
N PRO A 190 -24.59 -4.73 -9.38
CA PRO A 190 -25.64 -5.47 -10.08
C PRO A 190 -25.41 -5.58 -11.59
N ASP A 191 -26.03 -6.56 -12.25
CA ASP A 191 -25.91 -6.78 -13.71
C ASP A 191 -26.17 -5.54 -14.56
N ALA A 192 -27.08 -4.66 -14.12
CA ALA A 192 -27.38 -3.40 -14.80
C ALA A 192 -26.16 -2.46 -14.95
N PHE A 193 -25.10 -2.71 -14.19
CA PHE A 193 -23.86 -1.93 -14.20
C PHE A 193 -22.81 -2.51 -15.15
N ILE A 194 -23.10 -3.69 -15.73
CA ILE A 194 -22.24 -4.42 -16.63
C ILE A 194 -22.81 -4.33 -18.04
N LYS A 195 -21.93 -4.16 -19.02
CA LYS A 195 -22.32 -4.10 -20.43
C LYS A 195 -22.70 -5.50 -20.90
N THR A 196 -23.88 -5.64 -21.50
CA THR A 196 -24.38 -6.91 -22.05
C THR A 196 -24.47 -6.88 -23.58
N ASN A 197 -24.25 -8.03 -24.20
CA ASN A 197 -24.63 -8.30 -25.59
C ASN A 197 -26.17 -8.41 -25.70
N SER A 198 -26.67 -8.48 -26.94
CA SER A 198 -28.11 -8.63 -27.22
C SER A 198 -28.70 -9.96 -26.71
N ASP A 199 -27.87 -10.98 -26.50
CA ASP A 199 -28.26 -12.28 -25.95
C ASP A 199 -28.24 -12.34 -24.41
N GLY A 200 -27.91 -11.23 -23.75
CA GLY A 200 -27.81 -11.12 -22.29
C GLY A 200 -26.47 -11.55 -21.70
N SER A 201 -25.53 -12.07 -22.49
CA SER A 201 -24.17 -12.35 -22.02
C SER A 201 -23.38 -11.06 -21.77
N TYR A 202 -22.42 -11.08 -20.85
CA TYR A 202 -21.55 -9.92 -20.64
C TYR A 202 -20.63 -9.68 -21.83
N VAL A 203 -20.45 -8.42 -22.20
CA VAL A 203 -19.30 -8.00 -23.02
C VAL A 203 -18.06 -8.15 -22.15
N THR A 204 -17.05 -8.83 -22.65
CA THR A 204 -15.79 -9.06 -21.92
C THR A 204 -14.60 -8.43 -22.63
N PHE A 205 -13.53 -8.22 -21.87
CA PHE A 205 -12.21 -7.88 -22.37
C PHE A 205 -11.15 -8.70 -21.63
N ASN A 206 -10.00 -8.91 -22.26
CA ASN A 206 -8.90 -9.62 -21.62
C ASN A 206 -8.14 -8.70 -20.65
N PHE A 207 -8.02 -9.13 -19.39
CA PHE A 207 -7.22 -8.47 -18.37
C PHE A 207 -6.35 -9.50 -17.66
N ASN A 208 -5.03 -9.34 -17.75
CA ASN A 208 -4.04 -10.28 -17.19
C ASN A 208 -4.31 -11.75 -17.57
N GLY A 209 -4.68 -12.01 -18.82
CA GLY A 209 -4.93 -13.36 -19.34
C GLY A 209 -6.32 -13.93 -18.97
N THR A 210 -7.17 -13.17 -18.29
CA THR A 210 -8.53 -13.59 -17.91
C THR A 210 -9.57 -12.70 -18.57
N GLU A 211 -10.65 -13.29 -19.10
CA GLU A 211 -11.81 -12.54 -19.58
C GLU A 211 -12.54 -11.88 -18.42
N MET A 212 -12.71 -10.57 -18.47
CA MET A 212 -13.35 -9.77 -17.41
C MET A 212 -14.48 -8.92 -18.00
N PRO A 213 -15.58 -8.68 -17.27
CA PRO A 213 -16.69 -7.89 -17.79
C PRO A 213 -16.29 -6.43 -18.07
N VAL A 214 -16.91 -5.87 -19.11
CA VAL A 214 -16.86 -4.45 -19.43
C VAL A 214 -17.99 -3.73 -18.69
N ILE A 215 -17.69 -2.59 -18.08
CA ILE A 215 -18.71 -1.77 -17.41
C ILE A 215 -19.68 -1.15 -18.41
N ALA A 216 -20.94 -0.98 -18.03
CA ALA A 216 -21.92 -0.33 -18.88
C ALA A 216 -21.55 1.15 -19.11
N ASP A 217 -21.89 1.69 -20.29
CA ASP A 217 -21.58 3.07 -20.64
C ASP A 217 -22.28 4.06 -19.67
N ALA A 218 -23.51 3.73 -19.25
CA ALA A 218 -24.25 4.48 -18.24
C ALA A 218 -23.56 4.49 -16.86
N THR A 219 -22.97 3.36 -16.46
CA THR A 219 -22.20 3.24 -15.21
C THR A 219 -20.92 4.05 -15.27
N TYR A 220 -20.23 4.05 -16.41
CA TYR A 220 -19.05 4.89 -16.60
C TYR A 220 -19.40 6.38 -16.55
N ALA A 221 -20.50 6.79 -17.17
CA ALA A 221 -20.99 8.17 -17.11
C ALA A 221 -21.35 8.58 -15.67
N GLU A 222 -22.08 7.72 -14.94
CA GLU A 222 -22.45 7.98 -13.55
C GLU A 222 -21.22 8.07 -12.62
N LEU A 223 -20.18 7.27 -12.87
CA LEU A 223 -18.90 7.34 -12.14
C LEU A 223 -18.24 8.73 -12.28
N TRP A 224 -18.28 9.32 -13.48
CA TRP A 224 -17.78 10.69 -13.67
C TRP A 224 -18.68 11.73 -13.03
N GLU A 225 -20.00 11.61 -13.21
CA GLU A 225 -20.98 12.53 -12.63
C GLU A 225 -20.90 12.58 -11.09
N LYS A 226 -20.84 11.42 -10.43
CA LYS A 226 -20.96 11.32 -8.97
C LYS A 226 -19.64 11.28 -8.23
N ALA A 227 -18.55 10.87 -8.88
CA ALA A 227 -17.27 10.65 -8.21
C ALA A 227 -16.07 11.22 -8.97
N GLY A 228 -16.26 11.97 -10.07
CA GLY A 228 -15.18 12.59 -10.82
C GLY A 228 -14.17 11.57 -11.36
N GLY A 229 -14.63 10.37 -11.73
CA GLY A 229 -13.77 9.29 -12.20
C GLY A 229 -13.11 8.47 -11.09
N ASN A 230 -13.27 8.83 -9.82
CA ASN A 230 -12.68 8.10 -8.70
C ASN A 230 -13.44 6.79 -8.44
N TYR A 231 -12.90 5.69 -8.97
CA TYR A 231 -13.46 4.35 -8.82
C TYR A 231 -13.68 3.97 -7.35
N THR A 232 -12.73 4.27 -6.47
CA THR A 232 -12.82 3.83 -5.07
C THR A 232 -13.96 4.53 -4.34
N ASN A 233 -14.15 5.82 -4.56
CA ASN A 233 -15.28 6.56 -4.01
C ASN A 233 -16.60 6.09 -4.62
N TYR A 234 -16.64 5.89 -5.95
CA TYR A 234 -17.84 5.40 -6.61
C TYR A 234 -18.28 4.03 -6.10
N ALA A 235 -17.32 3.11 -5.97
CA ALA A 235 -17.56 1.76 -5.46
C ALA A 235 -18.11 1.76 -4.03
N ARG A 236 -17.59 2.64 -3.16
CA ARG A 236 -18.01 2.77 -1.75
C ARG A 236 -19.39 3.40 -1.58
N PHE A 237 -19.69 4.45 -2.35
CA PHE A 237 -20.87 5.28 -2.11
C PHE A 237 -22.07 4.93 -2.99
N TYR A 238 -21.85 4.41 -4.20
CA TYR A 238 -22.92 4.27 -5.19
C TYR A 238 -23.08 2.85 -5.72
N LEU A 239 -21.98 2.10 -5.85
CA LEU A 239 -22.02 0.73 -6.36
C LEU A 239 -22.51 -0.29 -5.32
N GLY A 240 -22.33 0.01 -4.03
CA GLY A 240 -22.54 -0.95 -2.94
C GLY A 240 -21.46 -2.04 -2.88
N SER A 241 -20.29 -1.80 -3.50
CA SER A 241 -19.19 -2.75 -3.53
C SER A 241 -18.52 -2.88 -2.17
N THR A 242 -18.33 -4.12 -1.71
CA THR A 242 -17.48 -4.40 -0.55
C THR A 242 -16.03 -4.54 -1.00
N LEU A 243 -15.33 -3.41 -1.13
CA LEU A 243 -13.91 -3.34 -1.51
C LEU A 243 -12.93 -4.05 -0.56
N SER A 244 -13.44 -4.76 0.45
CA SER A 244 -12.69 -5.54 1.44
C SER A 244 -12.53 -7.02 1.07
N PHE A 245 -13.24 -7.53 0.07
CA PHE A 245 -13.08 -8.89 -0.47
C PHE A 245 -12.13 -8.93 -1.66
N VAL A 246 -12.06 -10.07 -2.37
CA VAL A 246 -11.29 -10.22 -3.60
C VAL A 246 -11.82 -9.26 -4.66
N LYS A 247 -11.24 -8.06 -4.69
CA LYS A 247 -11.55 -7.01 -5.64
C LYS A 247 -10.95 -7.35 -7.01
N SER A 248 -11.78 -7.34 -8.03
CA SER A 248 -11.32 -7.32 -9.42
C SER A 248 -10.59 -6.00 -9.71
N GLN A 249 -9.32 -6.09 -10.10
CA GLN A 249 -8.57 -4.92 -10.60
C GLN A 249 -9.03 -4.47 -11.99
N ALA A 250 -9.79 -5.31 -12.71
CA ALA A 250 -10.20 -5.03 -14.08
C ALA A 250 -11.19 -3.86 -14.18
N PHE A 251 -12.06 -3.65 -13.18
CA PHE A 251 -12.91 -2.45 -13.15
C PHE A 251 -12.07 -1.20 -12.84
N GLU A 252 -11.23 -1.23 -11.80
CA GLU A 252 -10.32 -0.11 -11.50
C GLU A 252 -9.46 0.27 -12.73
N TYR A 253 -9.00 -0.72 -13.48
CA TYR A 253 -8.29 -0.51 -14.75
C TYR A 253 -9.17 0.21 -15.78
N GLN A 254 -10.41 -0.22 -16.00
CA GLN A 254 -11.33 0.46 -16.92
C GLN A 254 -11.51 1.95 -16.56
N CYS A 255 -11.59 2.27 -15.27
CA CYS A 255 -11.69 3.64 -14.74
C CYS A 255 -10.36 4.42 -14.70
N THR A 256 -9.24 3.81 -15.08
CA THR A 256 -7.95 4.49 -15.12
C THR A 256 -7.87 5.34 -16.40
N HIS A 257 -7.41 6.59 -16.27
CA HIS A 257 -7.20 7.49 -17.40
C HIS A 257 -6.23 6.87 -18.43
N ALA A 258 -6.34 7.24 -19.71
CA ALA A 258 -5.54 6.65 -20.79
C ALA A 258 -4.02 6.77 -20.54
N VAL A 259 -3.57 7.93 -20.07
CA VAL A 259 -2.16 8.17 -19.67
C VAL A 259 -1.73 7.29 -18.49
N GLY A 260 -2.64 7.05 -17.53
CA GLY A 260 -2.36 6.14 -16.42
C GLY A 260 -2.29 4.67 -16.84
N LYS A 261 -3.08 4.27 -17.84
CA LYS A 261 -2.99 2.94 -18.48
C LYS A 261 -1.68 2.77 -19.25
N GLU A 262 -1.24 3.81 -19.95
CA GLU A 262 0.06 3.85 -20.63
C GLU A 262 1.22 3.59 -19.65
N GLY A 263 1.29 4.37 -18.56
CA GLY A 263 2.33 4.19 -17.52
C GLY A 263 2.27 2.82 -16.84
N ALA A 264 1.08 2.38 -16.44
CA ALA A 264 0.90 1.06 -15.82
C ALA A 264 1.25 -0.10 -16.79
N GLY A 265 0.95 0.05 -18.08
CA GLY A 265 1.30 -0.93 -19.12
C GLY A 265 2.82 -1.08 -19.29
N ASN A 266 3.56 0.03 -19.22
CA ASN A 266 5.02 0.00 -19.24
C ASN A 266 5.58 -0.75 -18.02
N ILE A 267 5.05 -0.49 -16.82
CA ILE A 267 5.43 -1.18 -15.58
C ILE A 267 5.08 -2.68 -15.67
N SER A 268 3.88 -3.03 -16.13
CA SER A 268 3.46 -4.41 -16.30
C SER A 268 4.35 -5.17 -17.28
N THR A 269 4.75 -4.53 -18.37
CA THR A 269 5.71 -5.11 -19.34
C THR A 269 7.06 -5.35 -18.69
N ALA A 270 7.57 -4.37 -17.91
CA ALA A 270 8.84 -4.51 -17.21
C ALA A 270 8.82 -5.64 -16.15
N ILE A 271 7.70 -5.83 -15.44
CA ILE A 271 7.50 -6.97 -14.55
C ILE A 271 7.53 -8.29 -15.33
N GLY A 272 6.79 -8.38 -16.45
CA GLY A 272 6.75 -9.57 -17.30
C GLY A 272 8.12 -9.95 -17.89
N LEU A 273 9.00 -8.97 -18.09
CA LEU A 273 10.38 -9.16 -18.52
C LEU A 273 11.38 -9.43 -17.37
N GLY A 274 10.91 -9.44 -16.11
CA GLY A 274 11.75 -9.64 -14.93
C GLY A 274 12.65 -8.44 -14.56
N LEU A 275 12.38 -7.25 -15.09
CA LEU A 275 13.16 -6.04 -14.84
C LEU A 275 12.82 -5.36 -13.50
N ILE A 276 11.59 -5.58 -13.01
CA ILE A 276 11.13 -5.12 -11.70
C ILE A 276 10.85 -6.38 -10.86
N LYS A 277 11.58 -6.52 -9.76
CA LYS A 277 11.32 -7.56 -8.76
C LYS A 277 10.34 -7.05 -7.71
N HIS A 278 9.66 -7.96 -7.03
CA HIS A 278 8.72 -7.65 -5.95
C HIS A 278 8.61 -8.85 -5.00
N PRO A 279 8.09 -8.67 -3.77
CA PRO A 279 7.72 -9.79 -2.91
C PRO A 279 6.70 -10.70 -3.58
N ILE A 280 6.79 -11.99 -3.28
CA ILE A 280 5.89 -13.03 -3.74
C ILE A 280 4.93 -13.35 -2.58
N LEU A 281 3.65 -13.51 -2.89
CA LEU A 281 2.61 -13.90 -1.93
C LEU A 281 2.67 -15.41 -1.60
N ALA A 282 3.87 -15.89 -1.27
CA ALA A 282 4.17 -17.26 -0.88
C ALA A 282 5.49 -17.29 -0.11
N VAL A 283 5.70 -18.36 0.68
CA VAL A 283 7.03 -18.64 1.26
C VAL A 283 7.98 -19.06 0.13
N THR A 284 9.07 -18.30 -0.02
CA THR A 284 10.06 -18.45 -1.10
C THR A 284 11.36 -19.09 -0.59
N GLU A 285 12.14 -19.67 -1.50
CA GLU A 285 13.47 -20.24 -1.17
C GLU A 285 14.41 -19.18 -0.59
N ASN A 286 14.45 -17.98 -1.20
CA ASN A 286 15.07 -16.82 -0.59
C ASN A 286 14.00 -16.06 0.22
N PRO A 287 14.02 -16.10 1.57
CA PRO A 287 12.97 -15.52 2.40
C PRO A 287 12.81 -14.00 2.21
N TRP A 288 13.86 -13.33 1.73
CA TRP A 288 13.80 -11.91 1.39
C TRP A 288 12.67 -11.60 0.40
N TYR A 289 12.40 -12.48 -0.56
CA TYR A 289 11.30 -12.29 -1.52
C TYR A 289 9.93 -12.75 -1.00
N THR A 290 9.80 -13.20 0.25
CA THR A 290 8.51 -13.56 0.85
C THR A 290 7.78 -12.29 1.31
N SER A 291 6.52 -12.15 0.90
CA SER A 291 5.64 -11.08 1.39
C SER A 291 5.15 -11.39 2.80
N ILE A 292 5.16 -10.38 3.68
CA ILE A 292 4.59 -10.49 5.02
C ILE A 292 3.06 -10.45 4.95
N PRO A 293 2.36 -11.42 5.59
CA PRO A 293 0.93 -11.35 5.75
C PRO A 293 0.50 -10.08 6.49
N THR A 294 -0.61 -9.48 6.06
CA THR A 294 -1.11 -8.24 6.67
C THR A 294 -1.67 -8.42 8.07
N VAL A 295 -1.90 -9.68 8.47
CA VAL A 295 -2.24 -10.08 9.82
C VAL A 295 -1.44 -11.34 10.15
N LEU A 296 -0.82 -11.35 11.32
CA LEU A 296 -0.16 -12.54 11.87
C LEU A 296 -1.05 -13.15 12.98
N PRO A 297 -1.02 -14.48 13.19
CA PRO A 297 -1.85 -15.14 14.19
C PRO A 297 -1.27 -14.96 15.60
N THR A 298 -1.29 -13.72 16.09
CA THR A 298 -0.90 -13.39 17.46
C THR A 298 -1.89 -13.96 18.47
N THR A 299 -1.39 -14.40 19.62
CA THR A 299 -2.22 -14.85 20.74
C THR A 299 -2.83 -13.65 21.46
N LYS A 300 -3.78 -13.92 22.37
CA LYS A 300 -4.33 -12.86 23.22
C LYS A 300 -3.25 -12.19 24.08
N VAL A 301 -2.34 -12.98 24.64
CA VAL A 301 -1.26 -12.49 25.53
C VAL A 301 -0.32 -11.57 24.77
N GLU A 302 0.17 -12.01 23.61
CA GLU A 302 1.03 -11.20 22.73
C GLU A 302 0.32 -9.90 22.30
N ASN A 303 -0.98 -9.96 21.97
CA ASN A 303 -1.72 -8.73 21.64
C ASN A 303 -1.84 -7.78 22.84
N GLU A 304 -1.95 -8.30 24.07
CA GLU A 304 -1.95 -7.49 25.29
C GLU A 304 -0.57 -6.88 25.55
N GLU A 305 0.51 -7.62 25.31
CA GLU A 305 1.91 -7.18 25.44
C GLU A 305 2.26 -6.11 24.41
N ILE A 306 2.03 -6.37 23.11
CA ILE A 306 2.20 -5.40 22.01
C ILE A 306 1.44 -4.11 22.31
N LYS A 307 0.24 -4.17 22.88
CA LYS A 307 -0.56 -2.99 23.21
C LYS A 307 0.08 -2.11 24.29
N THR A 308 0.96 -2.66 25.13
CA THR A 308 1.73 -1.87 26.11
C THR A 308 2.87 -1.07 25.49
N LEU A 309 3.28 -1.39 24.26
CA LEU A 309 4.35 -0.71 23.51
C LEU A 309 3.82 0.60 22.88
N THR A 310 3.28 1.47 23.72
CA THR A 310 2.62 2.71 23.29
C THR A 310 3.58 3.64 22.57
N ASP A 311 4.86 3.69 22.97
CA ASP A 311 5.85 4.50 22.29
C ASP A 311 6.01 4.10 20.81
N LEU A 312 6.08 2.80 20.47
CA LEU A 312 6.16 2.37 19.08
C LEU A 312 4.91 2.77 18.27
N THR A 313 3.75 2.80 18.92
CA THR A 313 2.48 3.14 18.26
C THR A 313 2.32 4.65 18.09
N ASP A 314 2.58 5.41 19.14
CA ASP A 314 2.31 6.85 19.18
C ASP A 314 3.34 7.65 18.39
N ASN A 315 4.59 7.19 18.37
CA ASN A 315 5.71 7.85 17.68
C ASN A 315 5.72 7.52 16.16
N PHE A 316 5.09 6.43 15.72
CA PHE A 316 5.03 6.03 14.30
C PHE A 316 3.60 5.94 13.76
N ALA A 317 2.68 6.71 14.33
CA ALA A 317 1.29 6.67 13.93
C ALA A 317 1.10 7.24 12.51
N SER A 318 0.20 6.62 11.75
CA SER A 318 -0.22 7.09 10.42
C SER A 318 -1.58 7.78 10.43
N ALA A 319 -2.28 7.78 11.56
CA ALA A 319 -3.58 8.42 11.70
C ALA A 319 -3.49 9.95 11.56
N LYS A 320 -4.61 10.55 11.15
CA LYS A 320 -4.77 12.01 11.08
C LYS A 320 -4.51 12.62 12.47
N ASP A 321 -3.81 13.75 12.52
CA ASP A 321 -3.47 14.50 13.74
C ASP A 321 -2.52 13.76 14.71
N LYS A 322 -1.87 12.69 14.26
CA LYS A 322 -0.81 12.00 15.01
C LYS A 322 0.57 12.30 14.44
N ILE A 323 1.60 12.00 15.23
CA ILE A 323 3.01 12.20 14.87
C ILE A 323 3.53 10.95 14.17
N ASN A 324 4.42 11.15 13.19
CA ASN A 324 5.21 10.08 12.60
C ASN A 324 6.67 10.53 12.50
N TYR A 325 7.57 9.91 13.28
CA TYR A 325 8.97 10.35 13.30
C TYR A 325 9.69 10.20 11.97
N PHE A 326 9.29 9.26 11.11
CA PHE A 326 9.91 9.18 9.79
C PHE A 326 9.58 10.43 8.96
N CYS A 327 8.33 10.91 9.02
CA CYS A 327 7.95 12.18 8.39
C CYS A 327 8.70 13.36 9.01
N ASP A 328 8.83 13.41 10.34
CA ASP A 328 9.54 14.49 11.03
C ASP A 328 11.02 14.54 10.67
N ILE A 329 11.70 13.38 10.61
CA ILE A 329 13.11 13.32 10.20
C ILE A 329 13.27 13.84 8.77
N ILE A 330 12.36 13.50 7.86
CA ILE A 330 12.37 14.06 6.50
C ILE A 330 12.26 15.59 6.54
N CYS A 331 11.32 16.14 7.32
CA CYS A 331 11.05 17.58 7.35
C CYS A 331 12.15 18.41 8.03
N GLN A 332 12.58 18.01 9.23
CA GLN A 332 13.40 18.84 10.11
C GLN A 332 14.70 18.15 10.56
N GLY A 333 14.94 16.91 10.12
CA GLY A 333 16.03 16.09 10.64
C GLY A 333 15.76 15.65 12.08
N TYR A 334 16.82 15.25 12.78
CA TYR A 334 16.73 14.83 14.18
C TYR A 334 16.51 16.02 15.11
N SER A 335 15.49 15.94 15.94
CA SER A 335 15.17 16.95 16.94
C SER A 335 14.37 16.34 18.10
N GLY A 336 14.59 16.86 19.31
CA GLY A 336 13.95 16.38 20.54
C GLY A 336 14.78 15.35 21.32
N GLU A 337 14.44 15.18 22.60
CA GLU A 337 15.08 14.23 23.51
C GLU A 337 14.79 12.77 23.09
N GLY A 338 15.80 11.92 23.09
CA GLY A 338 15.71 10.53 22.62
C GLY A 338 15.74 10.39 21.10
N LYS A 339 15.82 11.50 20.36
CA LYS A 339 15.64 11.55 18.89
C LYS A 339 16.51 12.63 18.25
N SER A 340 17.58 13.05 18.94
CA SER A 340 18.47 14.14 18.52
C SER A 340 19.58 13.66 17.57
N SER A 341 19.72 12.34 17.40
CA SER A 341 20.59 11.73 16.41
C SER A 341 20.08 10.35 16.01
N ARG A 342 20.60 9.83 14.89
CA ARG A 342 20.39 8.45 14.42
C ARG A 342 20.67 7.40 15.51
N ALA A 343 21.81 7.52 16.18
CA ALA A 343 22.20 6.57 17.23
C ALA A 343 21.24 6.61 18.43
N GLU A 344 20.78 7.80 18.80
CA GLU A 344 19.86 7.97 19.94
C GLU A 344 18.45 7.45 19.63
N ILE A 345 17.92 7.70 18.43
CA ILE A 345 16.60 7.18 18.04
C ILE A 345 16.64 5.65 17.92
N LEU A 346 17.69 5.07 17.34
CA LEU A 346 17.87 3.62 17.29
C LEU A 346 17.93 3.02 18.69
N SER A 347 18.70 3.63 19.59
CA SER A 347 18.76 3.22 21.00
C SER A 347 17.40 3.33 21.69
N SER A 348 16.62 4.37 21.38
CA SER A 348 15.27 4.53 21.92
C SER A 348 14.32 3.48 21.37
N VAL A 349 14.31 3.21 20.07
CA VAL A 349 13.42 2.19 19.46
C VAL A 349 13.75 0.79 19.95
N THR A 350 15.03 0.41 19.90
CA THR A 350 15.48 -0.95 20.21
C THR A 350 15.55 -1.22 21.71
N GLY A 351 15.87 -0.20 22.52
CA GLY A 351 15.96 -0.29 23.97
C GLY A 351 14.67 0.15 24.66
N THR A 352 14.46 1.46 24.76
CA THR A 352 13.41 2.05 25.62
C THR A 352 11.99 1.73 25.17
N TRP A 353 11.71 1.80 23.87
CA TRP A 353 10.41 1.51 23.27
C TRP A 353 10.21 0.01 23.01
N ASN A 354 11.23 -0.78 23.32
CA ASN A 354 11.23 -2.24 23.33
C ASN A 354 10.73 -2.87 22.02
N ASN A 355 11.31 -2.44 20.89
CA ASN A 355 11.08 -3.07 19.60
C ASN A 355 11.47 -4.55 19.58
N GLY A 356 12.41 -4.98 20.44
CA GLY A 356 12.75 -6.39 20.63
C GLY A 356 11.55 -7.24 21.03
N LEU A 357 10.80 -6.84 22.08
CA LEU A 357 9.59 -7.57 22.48
C LEU A 357 8.54 -7.61 21.36
N TYR A 358 8.35 -6.50 20.64
CA TYR A 358 7.45 -6.47 19.48
C TYR A 358 7.87 -7.50 18.42
N LEU A 359 9.16 -7.55 18.09
CA LEU A 359 9.70 -8.49 17.11
C LEU A 359 9.58 -9.94 17.59
N ASP A 360 9.88 -10.23 18.85
CA ASP A 360 9.77 -11.57 19.44
C ASP A 360 8.33 -12.11 19.32
N ASP A 361 7.33 -11.29 19.69
CA ASP A 361 5.91 -11.67 19.60
C ASP A 361 5.46 -11.89 18.14
N LYS A 362 5.91 -11.03 17.23
CA LYS A 362 5.59 -11.14 15.79
C LYS A 362 6.29 -12.34 15.18
N GLN A 363 7.53 -12.63 15.57
CA GLN A 363 8.29 -13.80 15.12
C GLN A 363 7.61 -15.08 15.59
N ALA A 364 7.20 -15.16 16.86
CA ALA A 364 6.45 -16.30 17.38
C ALA A 364 5.14 -16.53 16.60
N ALA A 365 4.43 -15.46 16.24
CA ALA A 365 3.22 -15.54 15.40
C ALA A 365 3.52 -16.01 13.97
N TRP A 366 4.62 -15.55 13.38
CA TRP A 366 5.08 -16.00 12.07
C TRP A 366 5.50 -17.49 12.09
N ASP A 367 6.24 -17.93 13.08
CA ASP A 367 6.66 -19.32 13.24
C ASP A 367 5.46 -20.26 13.38
N ARG A 368 4.44 -19.85 14.14
CA ARG A 368 3.15 -20.59 14.21
C ARG A 368 2.45 -20.66 12.86
N LEU A 369 2.44 -19.57 12.11
CA LEU A 369 1.85 -19.55 10.77
C LEU A 369 2.60 -20.49 9.81
N LEU A 370 3.92 -20.45 9.83
CA LEU A 370 4.77 -21.35 9.04
C LEU A 370 4.56 -22.81 9.44
N ALA A 371 4.51 -23.11 10.74
CA ALA A 371 4.25 -24.46 11.22
C ALA A 371 2.88 -24.97 10.74
N TYR A 372 1.83 -24.15 10.83
CA TYR A 372 0.51 -24.48 10.29
C TYR A 372 0.57 -24.74 8.78
N TYR A 373 1.22 -23.86 8.02
CA TYR A 373 1.31 -23.99 6.57
C TYR A 373 2.10 -25.21 6.12
N ASN A 374 3.20 -25.54 6.81
CA ASN A 374 4.03 -26.70 6.50
C ASN A 374 3.40 -28.04 6.90
N THR A 375 2.45 -28.04 7.84
CA THR A 375 1.73 -29.25 8.29
C THR A 375 0.43 -29.52 7.52
N ASN A 376 -0.14 -28.50 6.88
CA ASN A 376 -1.42 -28.59 6.16
C ASN A 376 -1.29 -28.41 4.64
N LYS A 377 -0.06 -28.41 4.11
CA LYS A 377 0.23 -28.71 2.70
C LYS A 377 0.22 -30.21 2.49
#